data_AF-A0A4Z0GX31-F1
#
_entry.id   AF-A0A4Z0GX31-F1
#
_cell.length_a   1.000
_cell.length_b   1.000
_cell.length_c   1.000
_cell.angle_alpha   90.00
_cell.angle_beta   90.00
_cell.angle_gamma   90.00
#
_symmetry.space_group_name_H-M   'P 1'
#
loop_
_entity.id
_entity.type
_entity.pdbx_description
1 polymer ?
#
loop_
_entity_poly.entity_id
_entity_poly.type
_entity_poly.pdbx_seq_one_letter_code
_entity_poly.pdbx_strand_id
1 'polypeptide(L)'
;MTIFWHEMKKIWNPKVLSGIVLISLLFYQLFLSFHFENFPNGRPALDHYQISIELIEDFGPSLNESEYTQVQEWYSETIQEAKEYLRTNETANQLNISSYQSLQRELSNTERGTEEYKKVNQLYTEIYFEDEVNAFWKIQAYDNLMNDYDDKEALSEQTGIESNFESILPSVIYDNFQTLILYTGVLVLIAVVILLGRVHLPDQRKNMLPVQYVTKKGRSLFQGKLFASLVTTLVVTTTYLGAFFVLYSRNGIGMFLESSLYSFQLSRTVLFWYDLTFGQYIGITIAIIYGAALCGALSTLIFSRLASHYTALLGTLIPIATGMVLVLATFLLFRLFSMEYPLWTYWVGIILLPTSCLSFYLWRSRKESTVDII
;
A
#
# COMPACT_ATOMS: atom_id res chain seq x y z
N MET A 1 -15.71 -27.17 23.81
CA MET A 1 -15.01 -27.14 22.51
C MET A 1 -15.85 -27.59 21.30
N THR A 2 -16.91 -28.39 21.46
CA THR A 2 -17.75 -28.82 20.31
C THR A 2 -18.45 -27.66 19.58
N ILE A 3 -19.01 -26.68 20.31
CA ILE A 3 -19.76 -25.55 19.72
C ILE A 3 -18.90 -24.71 18.77
N PHE A 4 -17.66 -24.40 19.16
CA PHE A 4 -16.72 -23.64 18.34
C PHE A 4 -16.53 -24.27 16.95
N TRP A 5 -16.25 -25.57 16.89
CA TRP A 5 -16.05 -26.28 15.63
C TRP A 5 -17.32 -26.32 14.76
N HIS A 6 -18.50 -26.36 15.36
CA HIS A 6 -19.76 -26.30 14.62
C HIS A 6 -19.98 -24.92 14.00
N GLU A 7 -19.69 -23.84 14.74
CA GLU A 7 -19.76 -22.48 14.21
C GLU A 7 -18.70 -22.24 13.13
N MET A 8 -17.47 -22.72 13.32
CA MET A 8 -16.42 -22.69 12.28
C MET A 8 -16.91 -23.36 10.99
N LYS A 9 -17.45 -24.58 11.06
CA LYS A 9 -17.98 -25.29 9.88
C LYS A 9 -19.11 -24.54 9.18
N LYS A 10 -19.89 -23.76 9.94
CA LYS A 10 -21.00 -22.96 9.41
C LYS A 10 -20.50 -21.71 8.69
N ILE A 11 -19.49 -21.05 9.24
CA ILE A 11 -18.82 -19.88 8.65
C ILE A 11 -18.10 -20.30 7.36
N TRP A 12 -17.34 -21.39 7.41
CA TRP A 12 -16.55 -21.92 6.28
C TRP A 12 -17.42 -22.73 5.29
N ASN A 13 -18.49 -22.10 4.80
CA ASN A 13 -19.37 -22.70 3.81
C ASN A 13 -18.69 -22.70 2.42
N PRO A 14 -18.53 -23.87 1.76
CA PRO A 14 -17.82 -23.96 0.47
C PRO A 14 -18.39 -23.04 -0.63
N LYS A 15 -19.71 -22.82 -0.65
CA LYS A 15 -20.35 -21.95 -1.65
C LYS A 15 -19.95 -20.49 -1.45
N VAL A 16 -19.84 -20.05 -0.19
CA VAL A 16 -19.43 -18.68 0.15
C VAL A 16 -17.94 -18.50 -0.11
N LEU A 17 -17.11 -19.48 0.29
CA LEU A 17 -15.68 -19.48 0.04
C LEU A 17 -15.37 -19.41 -1.46
N SER A 18 -16.07 -20.19 -2.29
CA SER A 18 -15.93 -20.12 -3.75
C SER A 18 -16.28 -18.72 -4.30
N GLY A 19 -17.33 -18.08 -3.78
CA GLY A 19 -17.67 -16.71 -4.14
C GLY A 19 -16.61 -15.69 -3.72
N ILE A 20 -16.04 -15.84 -2.52
CA ILE A 20 -14.93 -14.99 -2.03
C ILE A 20 -13.69 -15.15 -2.91
N VAL A 21 -13.34 -16.39 -3.29
CA VAL A 21 -12.22 -16.65 -4.20
C VAL A 21 -12.47 -15.97 -5.55
N LEU A 22 -13.67 -16.09 -6.13
CA LEU A 22 -14.00 -15.43 -7.40
C LEU A 22 -13.89 -13.90 -7.29
N ILE A 23 -14.45 -13.31 -6.23
CA ILE A 23 -14.35 -11.86 -5.97
C ILE A 23 -12.88 -11.45 -5.82
N SER A 24 -12.07 -12.26 -5.14
CA SER A 24 -10.65 -11.97 -4.92
C SER A 24 -9.85 -12.00 -6.22
N LEU A 25 -10.14 -12.96 -7.11
CA LEU A 25 -9.51 -13.03 -8.43
C LEU A 25 -9.89 -11.84 -9.31
N LEU A 26 -11.18 -11.46 -9.32
CA LEU A 26 -11.64 -10.27 -10.04
C LEU A 26 -11.03 -9.00 -9.47
N PHE A 27 -10.98 -8.87 -8.14
CA PHE A 27 -10.38 -7.72 -7.47
C PHE A 27 -8.88 -7.64 -7.76
N TYR A 28 -8.18 -8.77 -7.75
CA TYR A 28 -6.78 -8.84 -8.14
C TYR A 28 -6.58 -8.31 -9.56
N GLN A 29 -7.36 -8.79 -10.52
CA GLN A 29 -7.26 -8.38 -11.92
C GLN A 29 -7.57 -6.89 -12.13
N LEU A 30 -8.49 -6.32 -11.35
CA LEU A 30 -8.92 -4.94 -11.51
C LEU A 30 -8.03 -3.93 -10.79
N PHE A 31 -7.46 -4.30 -9.65
CA PHE A 31 -6.81 -3.33 -8.75
C PHE A 31 -5.37 -3.67 -8.34
N LEU A 32 -4.94 -4.93 -8.46
CA LEU A 32 -3.61 -5.35 -7.96
C LEU A 32 -2.65 -5.77 -9.07
N SER A 33 -3.13 -6.48 -10.10
CA SER A 33 -2.28 -7.11 -11.14
C SER A 33 -1.34 -6.11 -11.79
N PHE A 34 -1.84 -4.94 -12.18
CA PHE A 34 -1.05 -3.89 -12.81
C PHE A 34 0.17 -3.49 -11.96
N HIS A 35 -0.02 -3.30 -10.66
CA HIS A 35 1.02 -2.85 -9.73
C HIS A 35 2.04 -3.95 -9.37
N PHE A 36 1.69 -5.22 -9.55
CA PHE A 36 2.64 -6.32 -9.42
C PHE A 36 3.42 -6.57 -10.73
N GLU A 37 2.73 -6.55 -11.87
CA GLU A 37 3.30 -6.95 -13.16
C GLU A 37 4.17 -5.85 -13.79
N ASN A 38 3.84 -4.58 -13.54
CA ASN A 38 4.53 -3.43 -14.15
C ASN A 38 5.37 -2.69 -13.11
N PHE A 39 5.95 -3.37 -12.12
CA PHE A 39 6.84 -2.73 -11.16
C PHE A 39 8.32 -3.01 -11.49
N PRO A 40 9.18 -1.98 -11.57
CA PRO A 40 8.87 -0.55 -11.65
C PRO A 40 8.15 -0.16 -12.94
N ASN A 41 7.30 0.88 -12.88
CA ASN A 41 6.39 1.21 -13.99
C ASN A 41 7.05 2.12 -15.04
N GLY A 42 7.76 1.49 -15.98
CA GLY A 42 8.39 2.17 -17.12
C GLY A 42 9.53 3.10 -16.73
N ARG A 43 10.03 3.87 -17.69
CA ARG A 43 11.07 4.88 -17.49
C ARG A 43 10.46 6.27 -17.34
N PRO A 44 10.99 7.14 -16.45
CA PRO A 44 12.26 7.01 -15.73
C PRO A 44 12.18 6.26 -14.38
N ALA A 45 11.02 5.74 -13.97
CA ALA A 45 10.86 5.09 -12.66
C ALA A 45 11.78 3.86 -12.48
N LEU A 46 12.01 3.11 -13.56
CA LEU A 46 12.96 2.00 -13.59
C LEU A 46 14.39 2.47 -13.30
N ASP A 47 14.84 3.57 -13.89
CA ASP A 47 16.20 4.08 -13.74
C ASP A 47 16.45 4.59 -12.31
N HIS A 48 15.46 5.28 -11.72
CA HIS A 48 15.50 5.64 -10.30
C HIS A 48 15.62 4.42 -9.39
N TYR A 49 14.85 3.36 -9.68
CA TYR A 49 14.90 2.12 -8.91
C TYR A 49 16.25 1.41 -9.06
N GLN A 50 16.76 1.29 -10.29
CA GLN A 50 18.03 0.61 -10.58
C GLN A 50 19.22 1.33 -9.94
N ILE A 51 19.32 2.65 -10.07
CA ILE A 51 20.38 3.42 -9.41
C ILE A 51 20.30 3.22 -7.89
N SER A 52 19.11 3.17 -7.32
CA SER A 52 18.97 2.98 -5.88
C SER A 52 19.32 1.57 -5.40
N ILE A 53 19.19 0.56 -6.27
CA ILE A 53 19.75 -0.77 -6.03
C ILE A 53 21.28 -0.68 -6.02
N GLU A 54 21.89 -0.07 -7.05
CA GLU A 54 23.35 0.11 -7.15
C GLU A 54 23.90 0.80 -5.88
N LEU A 55 23.23 1.86 -5.40
CA LEU A 55 23.59 2.55 -4.17
C LEU A 55 23.53 1.65 -2.92
N ILE A 56 22.46 0.87 -2.76
CA ILE A 56 22.32 -0.01 -1.57
C ILE A 56 23.33 -1.16 -1.61
N GLU A 57 23.64 -1.69 -2.79
CA GLU A 57 24.62 -2.77 -2.95
C GLU A 57 26.04 -2.31 -2.58
N ASP A 58 26.42 -1.08 -2.94
CA ASP A 58 27.78 -0.56 -2.71
C ASP A 58 27.94 0.16 -1.35
N PHE A 59 26.92 0.89 -0.89
CA PHE A 59 27.00 1.77 0.29
C PHE A 59 26.09 1.34 1.46
N GLY A 60 25.14 0.44 1.23
CA GLY A 60 24.14 0.05 2.23
C GLY A 60 22.95 1.02 2.29
N PRO A 61 22.18 1.04 3.40
CA PRO A 61 20.88 1.73 3.44
C PRO A 61 20.96 3.27 3.53
N SER A 62 22.17 3.85 3.58
CA SER A 62 22.39 5.29 3.74
C SER A 62 23.58 5.74 2.89
N LEU A 63 23.54 6.98 2.40
CA LEU A 63 24.57 7.60 1.57
C LEU A 63 25.25 8.77 2.30
N ASN A 64 26.50 8.62 2.72
CA ASN A 64 27.26 9.71 3.33
C ASN A 64 27.96 10.61 2.27
N GLU A 65 28.52 11.75 2.71
CA GLU A 65 29.15 12.72 1.79
C GLU A 65 30.33 12.15 0.99
N SER A 66 31.12 11.26 1.59
CA SER A 66 32.27 10.65 0.90
C SER A 66 31.82 9.67 -0.18
N GLU A 67 30.73 8.94 0.06
CA GLU A 67 30.12 8.03 -0.91
C GLU A 67 29.38 8.82 -2.00
N TYR A 68 28.72 9.93 -1.63
CA TYR A 68 28.10 10.84 -2.58
C TYR A 68 29.09 11.39 -3.61
N THR A 69 30.34 11.63 -3.21
CA THR A 69 31.42 12.01 -4.15
C THR A 69 31.66 10.92 -5.21
N GLN A 70 31.57 9.63 -4.85
CA GLN A 70 31.69 8.53 -5.81
C GLN A 70 30.48 8.47 -6.75
N VAL A 71 29.28 8.77 -6.26
CA VAL A 71 28.06 8.87 -7.09
C VAL A 71 28.21 9.97 -8.15
N GLN A 72 28.87 11.09 -7.82
CA GLN A 72 29.18 12.16 -8.78
C GLN A 72 30.17 11.70 -9.86
N GLU A 73 31.08 10.78 -9.55
CA GLU A 73 31.97 10.15 -10.52
C GLU A 73 31.18 9.25 -11.47
N TRP A 74 30.29 8.39 -10.96
CA TRP A 74 29.40 7.55 -11.79
C TRP A 74 28.51 8.37 -12.72
N TYR A 75 27.98 9.49 -12.22
CA TYR A 75 27.24 10.44 -13.04
C TYR A 75 28.11 11.02 -14.17
N SER A 76 29.35 11.41 -13.85
CA SER A 76 30.29 11.96 -14.83
C SER A 76 30.65 10.95 -15.92
N GLU A 77 30.82 9.68 -15.56
CA GLU A 77 31.03 8.58 -16.52
C GLU A 77 29.82 8.38 -17.44
N THR A 78 28.61 8.39 -16.86
CA THR A 78 27.35 8.28 -17.62
C THR A 78 27.18 9.45 -18.61
N ILE A 79 27.58 10.66 -18.21
CA ILE A 79 27.61 11.83 -19.10
C ILE A 79 28.60 11.64 -20.26
N GLN A 80 29.74 10.97 -20.03
CA GLN A 80 30.68 10.67 -21.11
C GLN A 80 30.12 9.64 -22.10
N GLU A 81 29.43 8.61 -21.61
CA GLU A 81 28.76 7.62 -22.46
C GLU A 81 27.74 8.30 -23.39
N ALA A 82 26.88 9.17 -22.85
CA ALA A 82 25.90 9.90 -23.65
C ALA A 82 26.56 10.85 -24.67
N LYS A 83 27.68 11.50 -24.30
CA LYS A 83 28.44 12.35 -25.23
C LYS A 83 29.04 11.55 -26.38
N GLU A 84 29.59 10.37 -26.11
CA GLU A 84 30.16 9.52 -27.14
C GLU A 84 29.11 9.05 -28.13
N TYR A 85 27.91 8.68 -27.65
CA TYR A 85 26.77 8.38 -28.50
C TYR A 85 26.44 9.57 -29.43
N LEU A 86 26.26 10.77 -28.88
CA LEU A 86 25.93 11.97 -29.67
C LEU A 86 27.01 12.31 -30.71
N ARG A 87 28.29 12.09 -30.39
CA ARG A 87 29.41 12.32 -31.31
C ARG A 87 29.31 11.43 -32.55
N THR A 88 28.86 10.19 -32.38
CA THR A 88 28.73 9.21 -33.47
C THR A 88 27.40 9.29 -34.22
N ASN A 89 26.39 9.95 -33.66
CA ASN A 89 25.06 10.06 -34.25
C ASN A 89 24.99 11.16 -35.33
N GLU A 90 24.54 10.81 -36.54
CA GLU A 90 24.47 11.75 -37.66
C GLU A 90 23.46 12.88 -37.43
N THR A 91 22.28 12.56 -36.88
CA THR A 91 21.21 13.52 -36.61
C THR A 91 21.66 14.55 -35.55
N ALA A 92 22.35 14.10 -34.51
CA ALA A 92 22.93 14.96 -33.48
C ALA A 92 23.98 15.92 -34.06
N ASN A 93 24.87 15.43 -34.91
CA ASN A 93 25.89 16.24 -35.58
C ASN A 93 25.28 17.30 -36.50
N GLN A 94 24.22 16.97 -37.26
CA GLN A 94 23.51 17.94 -38.11
C GLN A 94 22.83 19.07 -37.30
N LEU A 95 22.38 18.76 -36.09
CA LEU A 95 21.71 19.70 -35.18
C LEU A 95 22.70 20.43 -34.26
N ASN A 96 24.01 20.16 -34.35
CA ASN A 96 25.04 20.65 -33.43
C ASN A 96 24.76 20.31 -31.95
N ILE A 97 24.07 19.19 -31.70
CA ILE A 97 23.78 18.68 -30.35
C ILE A 97 24.93 17.78 -29.92
N SER A 98 25.66 18.19 -28.88
CA SER A 98 26.90 17.51 -28.44
C SER A 98 26.88 17.10 -26.96
N SER A 99 25.81 17.43 -26.24
CA SER A 99 25.61 17.03 -24.85
C SER A 99 24.13 16.83 -24.52
N TYR A 100 23.88 16.10 -23.43
CA TYR A 100 22.54 15.95 -22.86
C TYR A 100 21.84 17.31 -22.62
N GLN A 101 22.54 18.29 -22.04
CA GLN A 101 21.97 19.62 -21.78
C GLN A 101 21.65 20.37 -23.08
N SER A 102 22.45 20.20 -24.14
CA SER A 102 22.12 20.78 -25.46
C SER A 102 20.88 20.13 -26.06
N LEU A 103 20.73 18.81 -25.95
CA LEU A 103 19.54 18.10 -26.40
C LEU A 103 18.28 18.58 -25.66
N GLN A 104 18.32 18.67 -24.33
CA GLN A 104 17.20 19.17 -23.54
C GLN A 104 16.84 20.63 -23.88
N ARG A 105 17.84 21.48 -24.11
CA ARG A 105 17.63 22.88 -24.49
C ARG A 105 16.93 23.00 -25.83
N GLU A 106 17.39 22.28 -26.85
CA GLU A 106 16.74 22.28 -28.16
C GLU A 106 15.30 21.73 -28.08
N LEU A 107 15.08 20.61 -27.37
CA LEU A 107 13.73 20.08 -27.15
C LEU A 107 12.77 21.09 -26.49
N SER A 108 13.28 21.97 -25.64
CA SER A 108 12.49 22.97 -24.91
C SER A 108 12.28 24.26 -25.71
N ASN A 109 13.28 24.69 -26.48
CA ASN A 109 13.30 26.01 -27.13
C ASN A 109 12.83 25.97 -28.59
N THR A 110 12.92 24.84 -29.29
CA THR A 110 12.51 24.75 -30.69
C THR A 110 10.98 24.77 -30.80
N GLU A 111 10.45 25.66 -31.64
CA GLU A 111 9.00 25.81 -31.84
C GLU A 111 8.38 24.54 -32.45
N ARG A 112 7.33 24.02 -31.82
CA ARG A 112 6.62 22.83 -32.28
C ARG A 112 6.04 23.02 -33.69
N GLY A 113 6.20 22.01 -34.53
CA GLY A 113 5.68 22.00 -35.91
C GLY A 113 6.66 22.54 -36.96
N THR A 114 7.82 23.08 -36.55
CA THR A 114 8.92 23.42 -37.45
C THR A 114 9.66 22.18 -37.96
N GLU A 115 10.37 22.31 -39.08
CA GLU A 115 11.25 21.23 -39.59
C GLU A 115 12.40 20.93 -38.64
N GLU A 116 12.91 21.95 -37.94
CA GLU A 116 13.93 21.80 -36.90
C GLU A 116 13.41 20.96 -35.73
N TYR A 117 12.21 21.25 -35.23
CA TYR A 117 11.58 20.47 -34.17
C TYR A 117 11.39 19.01 -34.57
N LYS A 118 11.00 18.74 -35.82
CA LYS A 118 10.87 17.35 -36.32
C LYS A 118 12.20 16.60 -36.23
N LYS A 119 13.31 17.23 -36.59
CA LYS A 119 14.65 16.62 -36.50
C LYS A 119 15.09 16.42 -35.05
N VAL A 120 14.88 17.40 -34.19
CA VAL A 120 15.19 17.29 -32.75
C VAL A 120 14.35 16.18 -32.11
N ASN A 121 13.06 16.09 -32.45
CA ASN A 121 12.17 15.04 -31.96
C ASN A 121 12.51 13.66 -32.56
N GLN A 122 13.02 13.60 -33.79
CA GLN A 122 13.55 12.37 -34.38
C GLN A 122 14.75 11.87 -33.59
N LEU A 123 15.75 12.73 -33.32
CA LEU A 123 16.89 12.37 -32.49
C LEU A 123 16.47 11.91 -31.09
N TYR A 124 15.51 12.59 -30.48
CA TYR A 124 14.94 12.16 -29.20
C TYR A 124 14.30 10.76 -29.31
N THR A 125 13.55 10.51 -30.38
CA THR A 125 12.90 9.20 -30.58
C THR A 125 13.94 8.10 -30.77
N GLU A 126 14.97 8.38 -31.57
CA GLU A 126 16.09 7.48 -31.83
C GLU A 126 16.78 7.11 -30.51
N ILE A 127 17.20 8.10 -29.72
CA ILE A 127 17.88 7.90 -28.42
C ILE A 127 17.02 7.06 -27.45
N TYR A 128 15.76 7.46 -27.24
CA TYR A 128 14.98 6.95 -26.12
C TYR A 128 14.14 5.71 -26.44
N PHE A 129 13.80 5.48 -27.71
CA PHE A 129 12.87 4.42 -28.12
C PHE A 129 13.37 3.49 -29.23
N GLU A 130 14.33 3.90 -30.06
CA GLU A 130 14.86 3.02 -31.13
C GLU A 130 16.17 2.35 -30.70
N ASP A 131 17.15 3.18 -30.31
CA ASP A 131 18.47 2.72 -29.85
C ASP A 131 18.49 2.42 -28.35
N GLU A 132 17.46 2.86 -27.61
CA GLU A 132 17.26 2.63 -26.16
C GLU A 132 18.52 2.92 -25.32
N VAL A 133 19.16 4.06 -25.58
CA VAL A 133 20.43 4.43 -24.96
C VAL A 133 20.26 4.74 -23.48
N ASN A 134 20.64 3.79 -22.63
CA ASN A 134 20.45 3.84 -21.17
C ASN A 134 21.04 5.08 -20.52
N ALA A 135 22.20 5.57 -21.00
CA ALA A 135 22.89 6.71 -20.42
C ALA A 135 21.98 7.94 -20.27
N PHE A 136 21.11 8.22 -21.24
CA PHE A 136 20.22 9.38 -21.20
C PHE A 136 19.17 9.29 -20.09
N TRP A 137 18.60 8.10 -19.88
CA TRP A 137 17.69 7.85 -18.78
C TRP A 137 18.41 7.87 -17.42
N LYS A 138 19.61 7.27 -17.32
CA LYS A 138 20.42 7.31 -16.09
C LYS A 138 20.83 8.74 -15.72
N ILE A 139 21.18 9.59 -16.69
CA ILE A 139 21.51 11.02 -16.45
C ILE A 139 20.34 11.72 -15.77
N GLN A 140 19.11 11.57 -16.30
CA GLN A 140 17.93 12.16 -15.66
C GLN A 140 17.73 11.64 -14.23
N ALA A 141 17.97 10.35 -14.01
CA ALA A 141 17.80 9.75 -12.71
C ALA A 141 18.85 10.21 -11.70
N TYR A 142 20.12 10.35 -12.10
CA TYR A 142 21.18 10.95 -11.29
C TYR A 142 20.94 12.43 -11.02
N ASP A 143 20.50 13.21 -12.02
CA ASP A 143 20.16 14.63 -11.82
C ASP A 143 19.15 14.79 -10.68
N ASN A 144 18.07 14.00 -10.71
CA ASN A 144 17.06 14.01 -9.64
C ASN A 144 17.64 13.54 -8.30
N LEU A 145 18.39 12.44 -8.29
CA LEU A 145 19.02 11.90 -7.08
C LEU A 145 19.94 12.94 -6.41
N MET A 146 20.81 13.57 -7.18
CA MET A 146 21.76 14.58 -6.71
C MET A 146 21.04 15.83 -6.22
N ASN A 147 20.04 16.32 -6.97
CA ASN A 147 19.21 17.44 -6.52
C ASN A 147 18.47 17.14 -5.22
N ASP A 148 17.99 15.90 -5.02
CA ASP A 148 17.33 15.49 -3.79
C ASP A 148 18.33 15.36 -2.62
N TYR A 149 19.55 14.89 -2.89
CA TYR A 149 20.61 14.80 -1.90
C TYR A 149 21.13 16.16 -1.45
N ASP A 150 21.40 17.06 -2.40
CA ASP A 150 21.94 18.41 -2.13
C ASP A 150 20.92 19.26 -1.35
N ASP A 151 19.61 19.10 -1.62
CA ASP A 151 18.55 19.83 -0.93
C ASP A 151 18.21 19.27 0.47
N LYS A 152 18.84 18.17 0.90
CA LYS A 152 18.49 17.47 2.16
C LYS A 152 18.64 18.36 3.40
N GLU A 153 19.65 19.23 3.42
CA GLU A 153 19.90 20.17 4.53
C GLU A 153 18.86 21.30 4.56
N ALA A 154 18.56 21.87 3.39
CA ALA A 154 17.52 22.89 3.27
C ALA A 154 16.14 22.35 3.70
N LEU A 155 15.86 21.08 3.41
CA LEU A 155 14.64 20.41 3.85
C LEU A 155 14.60 20.25 5.39
N SER A 156 15.71 19.86 6.01
CA SER A 156 15.85 19.80 7.48
C SER A 156 15.55 21.17 8.12
N GLU A 157 16.17 22.24 7.60
CA GLU A 157 15.94 23.61 8.10
C GLU A 157 14.49 24.07 7.93
N GLN A 158 13.89 23.80 6.77
CA GLN A 158 12.51 24.22 6.47
C GLN A 158 11.48 23.48 7.33
N THR A 159 11.72 22.20 7.61
CA THR A 159 10.77 21.34 8.32
C THR A 159 10.99 21.36 9.83
N GLY A 160 12.16 21.79 10.30
CA GLY A 160 12.56 21.73 11.71
C GLY A 160 12.81 20.31 12.21
N ILE A 161 13.00 19.35 11.30
CA ILE A 161 13.30 17.96 11.63
C ILE A 161 14.82 17.83 11.74
N GLU A 162 15.34 17.76 12.97
CA GLU A 162 16.74 17.44 13.25
C GLU A 162 17.02 15.94 12.99
N SER A 163 16.85 15.48 11.75
CA SER A 163 17.24 14.14 11.33
C SER A 163 18.10 14.16 10.09
N ASN A 164 18.91 13.10 9.96
CA ASN A 164 19.83 12.92 8.86
C ASN A 164 19.10 12.21 7.71
N PHE A 165 18.72 12.97 6.68
CA PHE A 165 17.99 12.48 5.51
C PHE A 165 18.83 11.60 4.56
N GLU A 166 19.91 10.99 5.02
CA GLU A 166 20.86 10.22 4.21
C GLU A 166 20.36 8.84 3.77
N SER A 167 19.21 8.41 4.25
CA SER A 167 18.66 7.09 3.90
C SER A 167 18.34 6.98 2.40
N ILE A 168 18.60 5.81 1.82
CA ILE A 168 18.27 5.48 0.43
C ILE A 168 16.95 4.71 0.43
N LEU A 169 15.86 5.39 0.07
CA LEU A 169 14.55 4.79 -0.15
C LEU A 169 13.82 5.54 -1.27
N PRO A 170 13.70 4.94 -2.47
CA PRO A 170 13.01 5.57 -3.59
C PRO A 170 11.51 5.69 -3.35
N SER A 171 10.93 6.83 -3.76
CA SER A 171 9.48 7.05 -3.73
C SER A 171 8.70 5.97 -4.48
N VAL A 172 9.25 5.45 -5.59
CA VAL A 172 8.65 4.37 -6.39
C VAL A 172 8.36 3.10 -5.56
N ILE A 173 9.25 2.74 -4.62
CA ILE A 173 9.08 1.57 -3.76
C ILE A 173 7.98 1.81 -2.73
N TYR A 174 8.05 2.97 -2.08
CA TYR A 174 7.08 3.40 -1.08
C TYR A 174 5.66 3.49 -1.68
N ASP A 175 5.51 4.14 -2.84
CA ASP A 175 4.23 4.33 -3.51
C ASP A 175 3.64 2.99 -3.95
N ASN A 176 4.46 2.09 -4.51
CA ASN A 176 4.02 0.75 -4.89
C ASN A 176 3.53 -0.06 -3.67
N PHE A 177 4.28 -0.03 -2.56
CA PHE A 177 3.84 -0.65 -1.31
C PHE A 177 2.50 -0.08 -0.86
N GLN A 178 2.42 1.25 -0.76
CA GLN A 178 1.24 1.95 -0.24
C GLN A 178 -0.02 1.61 -1.05
N THR A 179 0.09 1.61 -2.38
CA THR A 179 -1.04 1.24 -3.25
C THR A 179 -1.45 -0.21 -3.05
N LEU A 180 -0.51 -1.15 -3.11
CA LEU A 180 -0.82 -2.58 -3.02
C LEU A 180 -1.37 -2.98 -1.65
N ILE A 181 -0.79 -2.45 -0.57
CA ILE A 181 -1.18 -2.80 0.80
C ILE A 181 -2.56 -2.22 1.16
N LEU A 182 -2.90 -1.04 0.63
CA LEU A 182 -4.22 -0.44 0.77
C LEU A 182 -5.27 -1.32 0.11
N TYR A 183 -5.08 -1.69 -1.16
CA TYR A 183 -6.02 -2.56 -1.88
C TYR A 183 -6.13 -3.95 -1.23
N THR A 184 -5.03 -4.50 -0.73
CA THR A 184 -5.03 -5.77 0.02
C THR A 184 -5.84 -5.64 1.32
N GLY A 185 -5.67 -4.55 2.08
CA GLY A 185 -6.45 -4.27 3.29
C GLY A 185 -7.95 -4.13 3.01
N VAL A 186 -8.33 -3.47 1.91
CA VAL A 186 -9.72 -3.37 1.45
C VAL A 186 -10.29 -4.75 1.12
N LEU A 187 -9.53 -5.57 0.38
CA LEU A 187 -9.95 -6.93 0.03
C LEU A 187 -10.14 -7.82 1.27
N VAL A 188 -9.25 -7.72 2.25
CA VAL A 188 -9.39 -8.39 3.56
C VAL A 188 -10.69 -7.99 4.24
N LEU A 189 -11.00 -6.68 4.31
CA LEU A 189 -12.24 -6.21 4.92
C LEU A 189 -13.48 -6.75 4.21
N ILE A 190 -13.51 -6.70 2.87
CA ILE A 190 -14.62 -7.22 2.07
C ILE A 190 -14.81 -8.72 2.33
N ALA A 191 -13.72 -9.51 2.30
CA ALA A 191 -13.77 -10.95 2.56
C ALA A 191 -14.31 -11.27 3.96
N VAL A 192 -13.84 -10.55 4.99
CA VAL A 192 -14.30 -10.72 6.38
C VAL A 192 -15.78 -10.39 6.53
N VAL A 193 -16.25 -9.26 5.98
CA VAL A 193 -17.66 -8.84 6.07
C VAL A 193 -18.58 -9.84 5.37
N ILE A 194 -18.21 -10.31 4.17
CA ILE A 194 -19.01 -11.29 3.42
C ILE A 194 -19.10 -12.62 4.18
N LEU A 195 -17.96 -13.10 4.70
CA LEU A 195 -17.89 -14.39 5.38
C LEU A 195 -18.67 -14.38 6.70
N LEU A 196 -18.53 -13.31 7.49
CA LEU A 196 -19.16 -13.20 8.81
C LEU A 196 -20.61 -12.70 8.78
N GLY A 197 -21.05 -12.06 7.69
CA GLY A 197 -22.41 -11.54 7.57
C GLY A 197 -23.48 -12.61 7.82
N ARG A 198 -23.17 -13.87 7.50
CA ARG A 198 -24.10 -15.00 7.60
C ARG A 198 -24.05 -15.75 8.93
N VAL A 199 -23.29 -15.29 9.94
CA VAL A 199 -23.13 -16.02 11.21
C VAL A 199 -24.47 -16.20 11.94
N HIS A 200 -25.28 -15.14 12.05
CA HIS A 200 -26.56 -15.16 12.79
C HIS A 200 -27.79 -15.48 11.94
N LEU A 201 -27.73 -15.21 10.63
CA LEU A 201 -28.87 -15.27 9.73
C LEU A 201 -29.55 -16.67 9.65
N PRO A 202 -28.82 -17.81 9.58
CA PRO A 202 -29.46 -19.12 9.52
C PRO A 202 -30.30 -19.45 10.76
N ASP A 203 -29.94 -18.92 11.92
CA ASP A 203 -30.63 -19.21 13.18
C ASP A 203 -31.88 -18.33 13.31
N GLN A 204 -31.80 -17.08 12.87
CA GLN A 204 -32.95 -16.18 12.76
C GLN A 204 -33.99 -16.70 11.77
N ARG A 205 -33.56 -17.12 10.58
CA ARG A 205 -34.47 -17.64 9.54
C ARG A 205 -35.25 -18.87 9.99
N LYS A 206 -34.64 -19.68 10.86
CA LYS A 206 -35.25 -20.90 11.38
C LYS A 206 -35.97 -20.68 12.72
N ASN A 207 -36.11 -19.44 13.19
CA ASN A 207 -36.69 -19.10 14.49
C ASN A 207 -36.07 -19.92 15.64
N MET A 208 -34.75 -20.20 15.56
CA MET A 208 -34.05 -21.00 16.56
C MET A 208 -33.72 -20.19 17.82
N LEU A 209 -33.81 -18.86 17.74
CA LEU A 209 -33.43 -17.96 18.82
C LEU A 209 -34.20 -18.21 20.12
N PRO A 210 -35.55 -18.27 20.16
CA PRO A 210 -36.27 -18.54 21.41
C PRO A 210 -35.84 -19.87 22.05
N VAL A 211 -35.62 -20.92 21.24
CA VAL A 211 -35.17 -22.23 21.72
C VAL A 211 -33.74 -22.17 22.29
N GLN A 212 -32.87 -21.34 21.71
CA GLN A 212 -31.51 -21.14 22.20
C GLN A 212 -31.50 -20.45 23.57
N TYR A 213 -32.30 -19.39 23.80
CA TYR A 213 -32.29 -18.63 25.06
C TYR A 213 -32.81 -19.40 26.27
N VAL A 214 -33.75 -20.32 26.07
CA VAL A 214 -34.29 -21.18 27.14
C VAL A 214 -33.25 -22.17 27.70
N THR A 215 -32.09 -22.34 27.03
CA THR A 215 -31.05 -23.27 27.47
C THR A 215 -29.75 -22.58 27.87
N LYS A 216 -29.09 -23.09 28.93
CA LYS A 216 -27.77 -22.59 29.38
C LYS A 216 -26.70 -22.67 28.27
N LYS A 217 -26.76 -23.69 27.41
CA LYS A 217 -25.83 -23.84 26.26
C LYS A 217 -26.13 -22.86 25.13
N GLY A 218 -27.39 -22.57 24.81
CA GLY A 218 -27.74 -21.59 23.78
C GLY A 218 -27.37 -20.16 24.18
N ARG A 219 -27.37 -19.82 25.48
CA ARG A 219 -26.84 -18.53 25.96
C ARG A 219 -25.33 -18.35 25.72
N SER A 220 -24.55 -19.43 25.83
CA SER A 220 -23.10 -19.40 25.53
C SER A 220 -22.79 -19.38 24.02
N LEU A 221 -23.79 -19.60 23.16
CA LEU A 221 -23.62 -19.71 21.72
C LEU A 221 -23.24 -18.36 21.08
N PHE A 222 -23.69 -17.24 21.66
CA PHE A 222 -23.27 -15.90 21.23
C PHE A 222 -21.76 -15.69 21.38
N GLN A 223 -21.18 -16.10 22.51
CA GLN A 223 -19.73 -16.06 22.73
C GLN A 223 -18.97 -17.08 21.86
N GLY A 224 -19.56 -18.26 21.62
CA GLY A 224 -19.01 -19.25 20.70
C GLY A 224 -18.90 -18.72 19.27
N LYS A 225 -19.92 -17.99 18.80
CA LYS A 225 -19.91 -17.31 17.50
C LYS A 225 -18.86 -16.21 17.42
N LEU A 226 -18.73 -15.40 18.47
CA LEU A 226 -17.65 -14.40 18.55
C LEU A 226 -16.29 -15.06 18.38
N PHE A 227 -15.97 -16.08 19.19
CA PHE A 227 -14.66 -16.71 19.15
C PHE A 227 -14.39 -17.37 17.78
N ALA A 228 -15.37 -18.07 17.20
CA ALA A 228 -15.27 -18.62 15.85
C ALA A 228 -15.04 -17.54 14.77
N SER A 229 -15.68 -16.38 14.93
CA SER A 229 -15.56 -15.28 13.99
C SER A 229 -14.20 -14.59 14.10
N LEU A 230 -13.71 -14.34 15.32
CA LEU A 230 -12.40 -13.74 15.55
C LEU A 230 -11.29 -14.65 15.00
N VAL A 231 -11.33 -15.95 15.28
CA VAL A 231 -10.36 -16.91 14.72
C VAL A 231 -10.46 -16.94 13.20
N THR A 232 -11.66 -16.94 12.64
CA THR A 232 -11.83 -16.90 11.17
C THR A 232 -11.25 -15.62 10.58
N THR A 233 -11.49 -14.47 11.18
CA THR A 233 -10.92 -13.19 10.75
C THR A 233 -9.40 -13.23 10.74
N LEU A 234 -8.78 -13.73 11.81
CA LEU A 234 -7.32 -13.87 11.87
C LEU A 234 -6.81 -14.76 10.74
N VAL A 235 -7.39 -15.96 10.56
CA VAL A 235 -6.97 -16.90 9.50
C VAL A 235 -7.13 -16.27 8.11
N VAL A 236 -8.26 -15.62 7.84
CA VAL A 236 -8.52 -14.97 6.54
C VAL A 236 -7.52 -13.84 6.31
N THR A 237 -7.36 -12.93 7.27
CA THR A 237 -6.40 -11.81 7.16
C THR A 237 -4.97 -12.33 6.95
N THR A 238 -4.52 -13.33 7.70
CA THR A 238 -3.20 -13.95 7.52
C THR A 238 -3.06 -14.59 6.14
N THR A 239 -4.11 -15.23 5.63
CA THR A 239 -4.07 -15.86 4.29
C THR A 239 -3.89 -14.83 3.18
N TYR A 240 -4.66 -13.73 3.21
CA TYR A 240 -4.54 -12.65 2.22
C TYR A 240 -3.21 -11.91 2.33
N LEU A 241 -2.76 -11.57 3.54
CA LEU A 241 -1.45 -10.93 3.74
C LEU A 241 -0.31 -11.88 3.32
N GLY A 242 -0.42 -13.17 3.61
CA GLY A 242 0.55 -14.17 3.16
C GLY A 242 0.63 -14.25 1.65
N ALA A 243 -0.51 -14.31 0.95
CA ALA A 243 -0.56 -14.27 -0.51
C ALA A 243 0.02 -12.96 -1.07
N PHE A 244 -0.31 -11.81 -0.46
CA PHE A 244 0.26 -10.52 -0.80
C PHE A 244 1.79 -10.52 -0.69
N PHE A 245 2.37 -10.93 0.45
CA PHE A 245 3.82 -10.92 0.64
C PHE A 245 4.55 -11.95 -0.23
N VAL A 246 3.92 -13.09 -0.55
CA VAL A 246 4.47 -14.05 -1.52
C VAL A 246 4.59 -13.42 -2.92
N LEU A 247 3.60 -12.63 -3.35
CA LEU A 247 3.69 -11.91 -4.62
C LEU A 247 4.68 -10.74 -4.53
N TYR A 248 4.61 -9.97 -3.43
CA TYR A 248 5.39 -8.76 -3.24
C TYR A 248 6.89 -9.03 -3.08
N SER A 249 7.28 -10.16 -2.48
CA SER A 249 8.67 -10.59 -2.41
C SER A 249 9.36 -10.78 -3.76
N ARG A 250 8.59 -10.95 -4.85
CA ARG A 250 9.14 -11.05 -6.21
C ARG A 250 9.65 -9.72 -6.76
N ASN A 251 9.28 -8.60 -6.14
CA ASN A 251 9.66 -7.25 -6.57
C ASN A 251 11.05 -6.81 -6.07
N GLY A 252 11.84 -7.70 -5.44
CA GLY A 252 13.24 -7.40 -5.08
C GLY A 252 13.45 -6.34 -3.98
N ILE A 253 12.39 -5.90 -3.31
CA ILE A 253 12.41 -4.77 -2.35
C ILE A 253 13.07 -5.08 -0.99
N GLY A 254 13.46 -6.32 -0.74
CA GLY A 254 13.90 -6.78 0.60
C GLY A 254 15.12 -6.01 1.12
N MET A 255 15.96 -5.52 0.23
CA MET A 255 17.15 -4.72 0.55
C MET A 255 16.82 -3.34 1.14
N PHE A 256 15.61 -2.83 0.92
CA PHE A 256 15.16 -1.52 1.42
C PHE A 256 14.49 -1.59 2.79
N LEU A 257 14.38 -2.77 3.42
CA LEU A 257 13.67 -2.92 4.70
C LEU A 257 14.34 -2.17 5.86
N GLU A 258 15.66 -2.01 5.80
CA GLU A 258 16.45 -1.29 6.80
C GLU A 258 16.53 0.21 6.50
N SER A 259 16.21 0.64 5.27
CA SER A 259 16.15 2.05 4.90
C SER A 259 15.11 2.80 5.74
N SER A 260 15.50 3.96 6.27
CA SER A 260 14.60 4.88 6.96
C SER A 260 13.66 5.59 5.98
N LEU A 261 12.44 5.91 6.47
CA LEU A 261 11.48 6.79 5.78
C LEU A 261 11.99 8.22 5.63
N TYR A 262 12.95 8.67 6.45
CA TYR A 262 13.69 9.92 6.25
C TYR A 262 14.80 9.73 5.22
N SER A 263 14.37 9.37 4.01
CA SER A 263 15.20 9.27 2.83
C SER A 263 15.17 10.58 2.06
N PHE A 264 16.32 11.04 1.55
CA PHE A 264 16.39 12.24 0.73
C PHE A 264 15.51 12.14 -0.52
N GLN A 265 15.39 10.94 -1.11
CA GLN A 265 14.53 10.67 -2.28
C GLN A 265 13.04 10.68 -1.93
N LEU A 266 12.67 10.12 -0.77
CA LEU A 266 11.26 10.00 -0.35
C LEU A 266 10.72 11.30 0.23
N SER A 267 11.55 12.03 0.98
CA SER A 267 11.14 13.18 1.81
C SER A 267 10.68 14.40 1.00
N ARG A 268 11.05 14.47 -0.29
CA ARG A 268 10.47 15.39 -1.28
C ARG A 268 8.99 15.15 -1.55
N THR A 269 8.58 13.88 -1.49
CA THR A 269 7.20 13.46 -1.82
C THR A 269 6.33 13.39 -0.57
N VAL A 270 6.86 12.83 0.52
CA VAL A 270 6.15 12.62 1.77
C VAL A 270 7.10 12.78 2.95
N LEU A 271 6.73 13.64 3.90
CA LEU A 271 7.41 13.77 5.18
C LEU A 271 6.63 13.02 6.26
N PHE A 272 7.33 12.37 7.19
CA PHE A 272 6.72 11.54 8.23
C PHE A 272 6.92 12.13 9.62
N TRP A 273 5.94 11.93 10.50
CA TRP A 273 6.06 12.28 11.91
C TRP A 273 7.08 11.45 12.69
N TYR A 274 7.43 10.26 12.18
CA TYR A 274 8.34 9.34 12.83
C TYR A 274 9.40 8.83 11.86
N ASP A 275 10.64 8.75 12.34
CA ASP A 275 11.74 8.07 11.68
C ASP A 275 11.63 6.56 11.88
N LEU A 276 10.88 5.90 11.01
CA LEU A 276 10.73 4.45 11.01
C LEU A 276 11.57 3.86 9.89
N THR A 277 12.09 2.65 10.10
CA THR A 277 12.56 1.87 8.96
C THR A 277 11.37 1.44 8.10
N PHE A 278 11.60 1.21 6.82
CA PHE A 278 10.56 0.74 5.91
C PHE A 278 9.97 -0.59 6.38
N GLY A 279 10.79 -1.49 6.94
CA GLY A 279 10.33 -2.72 7.57
C GLY A 279 9.43 -2.49 8.78
N GLN A 280 9.75 -1.53 9.66
CA GLN A 280 8.89 -1.15 10.78
C GLN A 280 7.55 -0.57 10.30
N TYR A 281 7.59 0.28 9.27
CA TYR A 281 6.40 0.85 8.63
C TYR A 281 5.48 -0.23 8.06
N ILE A 282 6.03 -1.23 7.38
CA ILE A 282 5.31 -2.41 6.90
C ILE A 282 4.67 -3.15 8.09
N GLY A 283 5.42 -3.38 9.17
CA GLY A 283 4.92 -4.05 10.38
C GLY A 283 3.73 -3.34 11.03
N ILE A 284 3.79 -2.02 11.16
CA ILE A 284 2.69 -1.20 11.69
C ILE A 284 1.48 -1.27 10.77
N THR A 285 1.70 -1.17 9.46
CA THR A 285 0.64 -1.30 8.45
C THR A 285 -0.09 -2.64 8.55
N ILE A 286 0.66 -3.74 8.73
CA ILE A 286 0.08 -5.07 8.98
C ILE A 286 -0.79 -5.07 10.24
N ALA A 287 -0.30 -4.49 11.34
CA ALA A 287 -1.03 -4.42 12.61
C ALA A 287 -2.35 -3.63 12.46
N ILE A 288 -2.33 -2.53 11.71
CA ILE A 288 -3.52 -1.73 11.39
C ILE A 288 -4.54 -2.55 10.59
N ILE A 289 -4.10 -3.34 9.60
CA ILE A 289 -4.99 -4.21 8.82
C ILE A 289 -5.63 -5.28 9.71
N TYR A 290 -4.89 -5.91 10.62
CA TYR A 290 -5.46 -6.83 11.60
C TYR A 290 -6.50 -6.14 12.49
N GLY A 291 -6.17 -4.96 13.01
CA GLY A 291 -7.09 -4.15 13.81
C GLY A 291 -8.37 -3.82 13.07
N ALA A 292 -8.26 -3.32 11.84
CA ALA A 292 -9.39 -3.00 10.98
C ALA A 292 -10.25 -4.24 10.67
N ALA A 293 -9.62 -5.36 10.33
CA ALA A 293 -10.31 -6.63 10.07
C ALA A 293 -11.11 -7.12 11.28
N LEU A 294 -10.54 -7.03 12.49
CA LEU A 294 -11.24 -7.38 13.73
C LEU A 294 -12.41 -6.43 14.02
N CYS A 295 -12.27 -5.14 13.73
CA CYS A 295 -13.35 -4.17 13.86
C CYS A 295 -14.48 -4.42 12.85
N GLY A 296 -14.12 -4.77 11.61
CA GLY A 296 -15.05 -5.26 10.59
C GLY A 296 -15.81 -6.51 11.04
N ALA A 297 -15.12 -7.44 11.68
CA ALA A 297 -15.73 -8.65 12.23
C ALA A 297 -16.74 -8.34 13.35
N LEU A 298 -16.35 -7.52 14.33
CA LEU A 298 -17.23 -7.12 15.43
C LEU A 298 -18.48 -6.40 14.92
N SER A 299 -18.29 -5.44 14.01
CA SER A 299 -19.41 -4.71 13.41
C SER A 299 -20.34 -5.66 12.65
N THR A 300 -19.79 -6.52 11.79
CA THR A 300 -20.57 -7.50 11.03
C THR A 300 -21.37 -8.43 11.94
N LEU A 301 -20.81 -8.86 13.08
CA LEU A 301 -21.53 -9.70 14.05
C LEU A 301 -22.72 -8.97 14.69
N ILE A 302 -22.54 -7.70 15.03
CA ILE A 302 -23.60 -6.90 15.65
C ILE A 302 -24.72 -6.67 14.64
N PHE A 303 -24.41 -6.21 13.43
CA PHE A 303 -25.43 -5.92 12.43
C PHE A 303 -26.08 -7.19 11.87
N SER A 304 -25.35 -8.29 11.75
CA SER A 304 -25.95 -9.59 11.43
C SER A 304 -26.94 -10.08 12.48
N ARG A 305 -26.72 -9.72 13.75
CA ARG A 305 -27.68 -10.03 14.82
C ARG A 305 -28.92 -9.13 14.80
N LEU A 306 -28.80 -7.89 14.34
CA LEU A 306 -29.91 -6.93 14.25
C LEU A 306 -30.79 -7.16 13.02
N ALA A 307 -30.22 -7.66 11.92
CA ALA A 307 -30.99 -7.95 10.72
C ALA A 307 -32.00 -9.07 10.92
N SER A 308 -33.25 -8.88 10.49
CA SER A 308 -34.30 -9.90 10.58
C SER A 308 -34.36 -10.82 9.35
N HIS A 309 -33.84 -10.37 8.21
CA HIS A 309 -33.86 -11.09 6.94
C HIS A 309 -32.71 -10.64 6.01
N TYR A 310 -32.48 -11.36 4.90
CA TYR A 310 -31.28 -11.21 4.07
C TYR A 310 -31.14 -9.83 3.40
N THR A 311 -32.23 -9.22 2.92
CA THR A 311 -32.17 -7.90 2.28
C THR A 311 -31.83 -6.80 3.29
N ALA A 312 -32.40 -6.85 4.51
CA ALA A 312 -32.03 -5.95 5.60
C ALA A 312 -30.56 -6.10 6.02
N LEU A 313 -30.03 -7.33 5.99
CA LEU A 313 -28.62 -7.60 6.26
C LEU A 313 -27.72 -6.95 5.20
N LEU A 314 -28.01 -7.15 3.91
CA LEU A 314 -27.21 -6.54 2.84
C LEU A 314 -27.31 -5.02 2.87
N GLY A 315 -28.51 -4.48 3.07
CA GLY A 315 -28.73 -3.04 3.15
C GLY A 315 -28.01 -2.35 4.32
N THR A 316 -27.65 -3.11 5.37
CA THR A 316 -26.87 -2.58 6.50
C THR A 316 -25.37 -2.82 6.33
N LEU A 317 -24.96 -4.01 5.89
CA LEU A 317 -23.54 -4.35 5.75
C LEU A 317 -22.83 -3.55 4.65
N ILE A 318 -23.50 -3.22 3.55
CA ILE A 318 -22.88 -2.45 2.46
C ILE A 318 -22.43 -1.06 2.93
N PRO A 319 -23.30 -0.20 3.51
CA PRO A 319 -22.86 1.11 4.02
C PRO A 319 -21.76 1.02 5.07
N ILE A 320 -21.79 0.01 5.94
CA ILE A 320 -20.77 -0.18 6.98
C ILE A 320 -19.43 -0.57 6.35
N ALA A 321 -19.44 -1.53 5.43
CA ALA A 321 -18.24 -1.93 4.70
C ALA A 321 -17.65 -0.74 3.94
N THR A 322 -18.48 0.04 3.24
CA THR A 322 -18.06 1.26 2.55
C THR A 322 -17.46 2.27 3.52
N GLY A 323 -18.12 2.54 4.65
CA GLY A 323 -17.59 3.46 5.67
C GLY A 323 -16.25 3.01 6.25
N MET A 324 -16.09 1.71 6.52
CA MET A 324 -14.82 1.15 6.98
C MET A 324 -13.72 1.22 5.92
N VAL A 325 -14.06 0.94 4.65
CA VAL A 325 -13.13 1.08 3.53
C VAL A 325 -12.69 2.53 3.36
N LEU A 326 -13.61 3.50 3.50
CA LEU A 326 -13.25 4.93 3.45
C LEU A 326 -12.31 5.31 4.61
N VAL A 327 -12.60 4.88 5.84
CA VAL A 327 -11.71 5.14 6.98
C VAL A 327 -10.33 4.51 6.74
N LEU A 328 -10.30 3.27 6.27
CA LEU A 328 -9.06 2.55 5.96
C LEU A 328 -8.25 3.26 4.87
N ALA A 329 -8.89 3.58 3.74
CA ALA A 329 -8.26 4.11 2.55
C ALA A 329 -7.94 5.61 2.62
N THR A 330 -8.54 6.37 3.54
CA THR A 330 -8.26 7.81 3.68
C THR A 330 -7.38 8.12 4.88
N PHE A 331 -7.55 7.43 6.00
CA PHE A 331 -6.90 7.82 7.26
C PHE A 331 -5.89 6.81 7.79
N LEU A 332 -6.11 5.50 7.57
CA LEU A 332 -5.30 4.47 8.24
C LEU A 332 -4.20 3.88 7.36
N LEU A 333 -4.36 3.85 6.04
CA LEU A 333 -3.38 3.24 5.12
C LEU A 333 -2.86 4.19 4.04
N PHE A 334 -3.58 5.28 3.76
CA PHE A 334 -3.08 6.29 2.83
C PHE A 334 -2.13 7.23 3.56
N ARG A 335 -0.86 7.24 3.13
CA ARG A 335 0.20 8.08 3.69
C ARG A 335 0.25 8.05 5.23
N LEU A 336 0.22 6.84 5.80
CA LEU A 336 0.23 6.64 7.26
C LEU A 336 1.38 7.41 7.92
N PHE A 337 1.07 8.18 8.96
CA PHE A 337 2.01 9.06 9.66
C PHE A 337 2.68 10.14 8.81
N SER A 338 2.14 10.48 7.64
CA SER A 338 2.56 11.66 6.90
C SER A 338 2.21 12.95 7.66
N MET A 339 3.07 13.94 7.55
CA MET A 339 2.89 15.30 8.04
C MET A 339 1.82 16.10 7.27
N GLU A 340 1.28 15.56 6.18
CA GLU A 340 0.10 16.13 5.50
C GLU A 340 -1.13 16.20 6.41
N TYR A 341 -1.23 15.26 7.36
CA TYR A 341 -2.28 15.24 8.35
C TYR A 341 -1.73 15.42 9.76
N PRO A 342 -2.45 16.14 10.64
CA PRO A 342 -2.07 16.24 12.04
C PRO A 342 -1.97 14.86 12.70
N LEU A 343 -0.93 14.64 13.51
CA LEU A 343 -0.64 13.36 14.14
C LEU A 343 -1.83 12.73 14.89
N TRP A 344 -2.67 13.56 15.54
CA TRP A 344 -3.84 13.09 16.29
C TRP A 344 -4.89 12.38 15.42
N THR A 345 -4.95 12.65 14.12
CA THR A 345 -5.91 12.00 13.20
C THR A 345 -5.68 10.50 13.12
N TYR A 346 -4.42 10.07 13.01
CA TYR A 346 -4.03 8.66 13.01
C TYR A 346 -4.37 7.97 14.34
N TRP A 347 -4.05 8.62 15.47
CA TRP A 347 -4.34 8.08 16.80
C TRP A 347 -5.84 7.95 17.07
N VAL A 348 -6.64 8.92 16.63
CA VAL A 348 -8.10 8.82 16.68
C VAL A 348 -8.56 7.61 15.86
N GLY A 349 -8.07 7.43 14.64
CA GLY A 349 -8.42 6.25 13.83
C GLY A 349 -8.03 4.92 14.50
N ILE A 350 -6.80 4.81 14.99
CA ILE A 350 -6.23 3.59 15.57
C ILE A 350 -6.88 3.23 16.92
N ILE A 351 -7.29 4.22 17.73
CA ILE A 351 -7.83 3.99 19.08
C ILE A 351 -9.36 4.03 19.10
N LEU A 352 -9.98 5.06 18.50
CA LEU A 352 -11.43 5.27 18.57
C LEU A 352 -12.20 4.15 17.87
N LEU A 353 -11.71 3.68 16.72
CA LEU A 353 -12.42 2.69 15.91
C LEU A 353 -12.48 1.32 16.63
N PRO A 354 -11.38 0.76 17.17
CA PRO A 354 -11.44 -0.47 17.96
C PRO A 354 -12.21 -0.31 19.27
N THR A 355 -12.03 0.79 20.00
CA THR A 355 -12.72 1.00 21.29
C THR A 355 -14.23 1.17 21.10
N SER A 356 -14.66 1.86 20.04
CA SER A 356 -16.07 1.99 19.66
C SER A 356 -16.69 0.64 19.31
N CYS A 357 -16.04 -0.13 18.42
CA CYS A 357 -16.51 -1.46 18.03
C CYS A 357 -16.62 -2.41 19.22
N LEU A 358 -15.60 -2.41 20.09
CA LEU A 358 -15.58 -3.26 21.29
C LEU A 358 -16.64 -2.83 22.31
N SER A 359 -16.79 -1.53 22.57
CA SER A 359 -17.80 -1.01 23.50
C SER A 359 -19.22 -1.35 23.04
N PHE A 360 -19.49 -1.17 21.74
CA PHE A 360 -20.80 -1.50 21.16
C PHE A 360 -21.08 -3.01 21.21
N TYR A 361 -20.05 -3.83 20.95
CA TYR A 361 -20.15 -5.28 21.11
C TYR A 361 -20.44 -5.67 22.57
N LEU A 362 -19.71 -5.13 23.54
CA LEU A 362 -19.90 -5.44 24.97
C LEU A 362 -21.28 -5.03 25.46
N TRP A 363 -21.75 -3.84 25.06
CA TRP A 363 -23.12 -3.39 25.33
C TRP A 363 -24.15 -4.38 24.79
N ARG A 364 -23.97 -4.84 23.54
CA ARG A 364 -24.87 -5.83 22.95
C ARG A 364 -24.79 -7.18 23.66
N SER A 365 -23.59 -7.66 23.98
CA SER A 365 -23.37 -8.91 24.69
C SER A 365 -24.03 -8.90 26.07
N ARG A 366 -24.02 -7.75 26.78
CA ARG A 366 -24.72 -7.59 28.06
C ARG A 366 -26.23 -7.70 27.87
N LYS A 367 -26.81 -7.00 26.88
CA LYS A 367 -28.24 -7.13 26.56
C LYS A 367 -28.64 -8.56 26.26
N GLU A 368 -27.83 -9.29 25.48
CA GLU A 368 -28.07 -10.70 25.14
C GLU A 368 -28.06 -11.62 26.37
N SER A 369 -27.34 -11.26 27.44
CA SER A 369 -27.34 -12.00 28.70
C SER A 369 -28.55 -11.70 29.60
N THR A 370 -29.29 -10.62 29.35
CA THR A 370 -30.40 -10.13 30.19
C THR A 370 -31.78 -10.22 29.53
N VAL A 371 -31.90 -10.77 28.32
CA VAL A 371 -33.17 -10.84 27.56
C VAL A 371 -34.28 -11.60 28.30
N ASP A 372 -33.94 -12.44 29.29
CA ASP A 372 -34.89 -13.26 30.07
C ASP A 372 -35.38 -12.63 31.41
N ILE A 373 -35.14 -11.34 31.71
CA ILE A 373 -35.65 -10.69 32.95
C ILE A 373 -36.97 -9.92 32.71
N ILE A 374 -37.55 -9.97 31.50
CA ILE A 374 -38.81 -9.27 31.16
C ILE A 374 -39.86 -10.25 30.66
#